data_AF-A0A7Y6WTV6-F1
#
_entry.id   AF-A0A7Y6WTV6-F1
#
_cell.length_a   1.000
_cell.length_b   1.000
_cell.length_c   1.000
_cell.angle_alpha   90.00
_cell.angle_beta   90.00
_cell.angle_gamma   90.00
#
_symmetry.space_group_name_H-M   'P 1'
#
loop_
_entity.id
_entity.type
_entity.pdbx_description
1 polymer ?
#
loop_
_entity_poly.entity_id
_entity_poly.type
_entity_poly.pdbx_seq_one_letter_code
_entity_poly.pdbx_strand_id
1 'polypeptide(L)'
;MEPTIPHRDGDGFGALFSEFTEQARRLVRAEVSLARAELRTEARKASAGAGLLAGGGVVLLLGAITFVAFLVAVLAEALPLWASALIVAVVLLAVGGAIAWSGRQRMKQVHGPERTIQTLKEDGQWASKTAHSMKSQMHGHA
;
A
#
# COMPACT_ATOMS: atom_id res chain seq x y z
N MET A 1 56.70 46.50 -14.83
CA MET A 1 56.07 46.06 -13.56
C MET A 1 54.96 45.08 -13.95
N GLU A 2 55.19 43.80 -13.73
CA GLU A 2 54.28 42.71 -14.12
C GLU A 2 53.38 42.37 -12.92
N PRO A 3 52.05 42.28 -13.08
CA PRO A 3 51.17 41.96 -11.96
C PRO A 3 51.24 40.45 -11.68
N THR A 4 51.78 40.09 -10.51
CA THR A 4 51.78 38.72 -10.00
C THR A 4 50.38 38.34 -9.53
N ILE A 5 49.70 37.44 -10.25
CA ILE A 5 48.46 36.82 -9.77
C ILE A 5 48.84 35.76 -8.72
N PRO A 6 48.36 35.84 -7.47
CA PRO A 6 48.63 34.82 -6.48
C PRO A 6 47.82 33.56 -6.80
N HIS A 7 48.51 32.47 -7.16
CA HIS A 7 47.93 31.12 -7.19
C HIS A 7 47.76 30.63 -5.75
N ARG A 8 46.50 30.54 -5.27
CA ARG A 8 46.19 29.88 -3.99
C ARG A 8 45.94 28.40 -4.24
N ASP A 9 47.01 27.61 -4.16
CA ASP A 9 46.98 26.14 -4.33
C ASP A 9 46.30 25.39 -3.16
N GLY A 10 45.74 26.11 -2.19
CA GLY A 10 44.95 25.54 -1.08
C GLY A 10 43.44 25.47 -1.32
N ASP A 11 42.92 26.13 -2.36
CA ASP A 11 41.47 26.32 -2.54
C ASP A 11 40.85 25.41 -3.62
N GLY A 12 41.66 24.87 -4.56
CA GLY A 12 41.15 24.14 -5.72
C GLY A 12 40.50 22.78 -5.41
N PHE A 13 41.13 21.96 -4.56
CA PHE A 13 40.63 20.59 -4.28
C PHE A 13 39.42 20.60 -3.32
N GLY A 14 39.43 21.51 -2.33
CA GLY A 14 38.32 21.71 -1.40
C GLY A 14 37.09 22.32 -2.09
N ALA A 15 37.29 23.27 -3.01
CA ALA A 15 36.20 23.86 -3.79
C ALA A 15 35.53 22.83 -4.72
N LEU A 16 36.31 22.00 -5.42
CA LEU A 16 35.78 20.96 -6.31
C LEU A 16 35.01 19.86 -5.55
N PHE A 17 35.51 19.44 -4.38
CA PHE A 17 34.81 18.47 -3.53
C PHE A 17 33.50 19.04 -2.97
N SER A 18 33.50 20.32 -2.57
CA SER A 18 32.29 21.03 -2.16
C SER A 18 31.27 21.10 -3.31
N GLU A 19 31.72 21.41 -4.53
CA GLU A 19 30.87 21.52 -5.70
C GLU A 19 30.26 20.17 -6.12
N PHE A 20 31.03 19.08 -6.09
CA PHE A 20 30.54 17.73 -6.35
C PHE A 20 29.52 17.29 -5.29
N THR A 21 29.80 17.57 -4.02
CA THR A 21 28.88 17.25 -2.92
C THR A 21 27.57 18.03 -3.05
N GLU A 22 27.63 19.28 -3.49
CA GLU A 22 26.45 20.11 -3.74
C GLU A 22 25.64 19.59 -4.94
N GLN A 23 26.31 19.16 -6.02
CA GLN A 23 25.65 18.52 -7.17
C GLN A 23 24.98 17.20 -6.78
N ALA A 24 25.65 16.36 -5.98
CA ALA A 24 25.08 15.12 -5.47
C ALA A 24 23.83 15.39 -4.60
N ARG A 25 23.87 16.39 -3.72
CA ARG A 25 22.70 16.82 -2.93
C ARG A 25 21.56 17.30 -3.82
N ARG A 26 21.86 18.04 -4.88
CA ARG A 26 20.87 18.53 -5.86
C ARG A 26 20.22 17.38 -6.61
N LEU A 27 21.00 16.40 -7.07
CA LEU A 27 20.49 15.21 -7.75
C LEU A 27 19.58 14.38 -6.84
N VAL A 28 20.02 14.09 -5.62
CA VAL A 28 19.21 13.35 -4.64
C VAL A 28 17.90 14.08 -4.34
N ARG A 29 17.95 15.41 -4.17
CA ARG A 29 16.74 16.21 -3.94
C ARG A 29 15.81 16.22 -5.16
N ALA A 30 16.37 16.24 -6.36
CA ALA A 30 15.61 16.15 -7.60
C ALA A 30 14.90 14.79 -7.72
N GLU A 31 15.62 13.68 -7.49
CA GLU A 31 15.05 12.33 -7.55
C GLU A 31 13.93 12.13 -6.52
N VAL A 32 14.13 12.61 -5.29
CA VAL A 32 13.09 12.61 -4.26
C VAL A 32 11.90 13.47 -4.67
N SER A 33 12.13 14.64 -5.29
CA SER A 33 11.04 15.50 -5.75
C SER A 33 10.25 14.86 -6.90
N LEU A 34 10.92 14.15 -7.80
CA LEU A 34 10.32 13.42 -8.91
C LEU A 34 9.52 12.23 -8.40
N ALA A 35 10.10 11.40 -7.54
CA ALA A 35 9.42 10.28 -6.90
C ALA A 35 8.18 10.76 -6.12
N ARG A 36 8.27 11.89 -5.40
CA ARG A 36 7.10 12.50 -4.74
C ARG A 36 6.04 12.97 -5.73
N ALA A 37 6.42 13.52 -6.88
CA ALA A 37 5.48 13.96 -7.91
C ALA A 37 4.75 12.78 -8.56
N GLU A 38 5.48 11.71 -8.86
CA GLU A 38 4.92 10.47 -9.41
C GLU A 38 3.98 9.80 -8.41
N LEU A 39 4.41 9.64 -7.15
CA LEU A 39 3.58 9.12 -6.07
C LEU A 39 2.30 9.93 -5.87
N ARG A 40 2.36 11.26 -5.93
CA ARG A 40 1.16 12.12 -5.84
C ARG A 40 0.22 11.92 -7.02
N THR A 41 0.78 11.74 -8.22
CA THR A 41 0.00 11.52 -9.44
C THR A 41 -0.71 10.18 -9.38
N GLU A 42 0.01 9.12 -8.99
CA GLU A 42 -0.57 7.79 -8.80
C GLU A 42 -1.58 7.76 -7.65
N ALA A 43 -1.28 8.42 -6.53
CA ALA A 43 -2.22 8.54 -5.41
C ALA A 43 -3.52 9.23 -5.82
N ARG A 44 -3.47 10.28 -6.66
CA ARG A 44 -4.66 10.98 -7.17
C ARG A 44 -5.50 10.10 -8.09
N LYS A 45 -4.86 9.33 -8.99
CA LYS A 45 -5.56 8.36 -9.85
C LYS A 45 -6.24 7.29 -9.01
N ALA A 46 -5.50 6.71 -8.06
CA ALA A 46 -6.02 5.72 -7.13
C ALA A 46 -7.19 6.27 -6.30
N SER A 47 -7.09 7.51 -5.78
CA SER A 47 -8.15 8.12 -4.98
C SER A 47 -9.40 8.43 -5.80
N ALA A 48 -9.24 8.88 -7.05
CA ALA A 48 -10.37 9.11 -7.95
C ALA A 48 -11.09 7.79 -8.28
N GLY A 49 -10.33 6.73 -8.56
CA GLY A 49 -10.87 5.39 -8.75
C GLY A 49 -11.59 4.86 -7.51
N ALA A 50 -11.00 5.03 -6.32
CA ALA A 50 -11.62 4.65 -5.05
C ALA A 50 -12.92 5.41 -4.79
N GLY A 51 -12.96 6.71 -5.09
CA GLY A 51 -14.18 7.52 -4.97
C GLY A 51 -15.29 7.04 -5.91
N LEU A 52 -14.97 6.73 -7.17
CA LEU A 52 -15.94 6.19 -8.13
C LEU A 52 -16.43 4.80 -7.72
N LEU A 53 -15.55 3.91 -7.25
CA LEU A 53 -15.95 2.59 -6.77
C LEU A 53 -16.81 2.68 -5.51
N ALA A 54 -16.47 3.57 -4.57
CA ALA A 54 -17.28 3.78 -3.38
C ALA A 54 -18.67 4.34 -3.75
N GLY A 55 -18.72 5.38 -4.58
CA GLY A 55 -19.97 5.97 -5.05
C GLY A 55 -20.84 4.98 -5.84
N GLY A 56 -20.25 4.29 -6.81
CA GLY A 56 -20.92 3.24 -7.57
C GLY A 56 -21.39 2.08 -6.69
N GLY A 57 -20.59 1.68 -5.70
CA GLY A 57 -20.94 0.68 -4.71
C GLY A 57 -22.17 1.05 -3.90
N VAL A 58 -22.29 2.32 -3.48
CA VAL A 58 -23.48 2.84 -2.78
C VAL A 58 -24.71 2.78 -3.68
N VAL A 59 -24.60 3.23 -4.94
CA VAL A 59 -25.72 3.18 -5.89
C VAL A 59 -26.17 1.75 -6.16
N LEU A 60 -25.23 0.82 -6.38
CA LEU A 60 -25.55 -0.60 -6.55
C LEU A 60 -26.18 -1.22 -5.30
N LEU A 61 -25.72 -0.84 -4.11
CA LEU A 61 -26.32 -1.29 -2.85
C LEU A 61 -27.77 -0.83 -2.72
N LEU A 62 -28.06 0.45 -2.99
CA LEU A 62 -29.43 0.99 -2.99
C LEU A 62 -30.31 0.29 -4.04
N GLY A 63 -29.76 0.05 -5.23
CA GLY A 63 -30.42 -0.70 -6.29
C GLY A 63 -30.74 -2.13 -5.85
N ALA A 64 -29.80 -2.82 -5.20
CA ALA A 64 -30.00 -4.18 -4.70
C ALA A 64 -31.09 -4.23 -3.61
N ILE A 65 -31.08 -3.32 -2.64
CA ILE A 65 -32.12 -3.23 -1.60
C ILE A 65 -33.50 -3.00 -2.24
N THR A 66 -33.58 -2.06 -3.17
CA THR A 66 -34.82 -1.75 -3.91
C THR A 66 -35.30 -2.95 -4.73
N PHE A 67 -34.38 -3.67 -5.37
CA PHE A 67 -34.68 -4.87 -6.14
C PHE A 67 -35.21 -6.01 -5.26
N VAL A 68 -34.64 -6.20 -4.06
CA VAL A 68 -35.18 -7.16 -3.09
C VAL A 68 -36.61 -6.80 -2.70
N ALA A 69 -36.88 -5.53 -2.40
CA ALA A 69 -38.24 -5.07 -2.10
C ALA A 69 -39.20 -5.30 -3.28
N PHE A 70 -38.74 -5.04 -4.52
CA PHE A 70 -39.50 -5.34 -5.74
C PHE A 70 -39.84 -6.83 -5.86
N LEU A 71 -38.88 -7.73 -5.66
CA LEU A 71 -39.14 -9.18 -5.71
C LEU A 71 -40.16 -9.62 -4.67
N VAL A 72 -40.06 -9.08 -3.44
CA VAL A 72 -41.04 -9.35 -2.38
C VAL A 72 -42.42 -8.86 -2.77
N ALA A 73 -42.53 -7.65 -3.32
CA ALA A 73 -43.80 -7.08 -3.77
C ALA A 73 -44.44 -7.91 -4.89
N VAL A 74 -43.66 -8.31 -5.89
CA VAL A 74 -44.14 -9.16 -7.00
C VAL A 74 -44.64 -10.52 -6.49
N LEU A 75 -43.93 -11.17 -5.56
CA LEU A 75 -44.39 -12.42 -4.97
C LEU A 75 -45.62 -12.22 -4.07
N ALA A 76 -45.76 -11.05 -3.44
CA ALA A 76 -46.89 -10.73 -2.58
C ALA A 76 -48.23 -10.62 -3.32
N GLU A 77 -48.21 -10.48 -4.65
CA GLU A 77 -49.42 -10.59 -5.48
C GLU A 77 -50.00 -12.03 -5.50
N ALA A 78 -49.16 -13.04 -5.27
CA ALA A 78 -49.56 -14.45 -5.30
C ALA A 78 -49.65 -15.08 -3.89
N LEU A 79 -48.93 -14.55 -2.91
CA LEU A 79 -48.78 -15.11 -1.56
C LEU A 79 -48.86 -14.01 -0.49
N PRO A 80 -49.15 -14.33 0.79
CA PRO A 80 -49.05 -13.35 1.86
C PRO A 80 -47.64 -12.74 1.96
N LEU A 81 -47.56 -11.45 2.28
CA LEU A 81 -46.31 -10.68 2.35
C LEU A 81 -45.21 -11.37 3.17
N TRP A 82 -45.56 -11.99 4.30
CA TRP A 82 -44.61 -12.68 5.17
C TRP A 82 -43.96 -13.89 4.48
N ALA A 83 -44.71 -14.63 3.66
CA ALA A 83 -44.22 -15.80 2.93
C ALA A 83 -43.31 -15.36 1.78
N SER A 84 -43.70 -14.31 1.05
CA SER A 84 -42.90 -13.70 -0.01
C SER A 84 -41.55 -13.21 0.50
N ALA A 85 -41.55 -12.48 1.62
CA ALA A 85 -40.32 -12.01 2.27
C ALA A 85 -39.42 -13.17 2.71
N LEU A 86 -40.00 -14.23 3.27
CA LEU A 86 -39.25 -15.42 3.72
C LEU A 86 -38.59 -16.15 2.54
N ILE A 87 -39.31 -16.35 1.44
CA ILE A 87 -38.78 -17.03 0.25
C ILE A 87 -37.59 -16.24 -0.31
N VAL A 88 -37.74 -14.93 -0.51
CA VAL A 88 -36.66 -14.08 -1.03
C VAL A 88 -35.46 -14.09 -0.08
N ALA A 89 -35.69 -14.02 1.23
CA ALA A 89 -34.62 -14.07 2.23
C ALA A 89 -33.84 -15.40 2.18
N VAL A 90 -34.53 -16.54 2.09
CA VAL A 90 -33.88 -17.86 2.00
C VAL A 90 -33.03 -17.97 0.73
N VAL A 91 -33.54 -17.51 -0.41
CA VAL A 91 -32.78 -17.51 -1.67
C VAL A 91 -31.52 -16.66 -1.55
N LEU A 92 -31.63 -15.45 -1.00
CA LEU A 92 -30.47 -14.57 -0.80
C LEU A 92 -29.45 -15.16 0.17
N LEU A 93 -29.89 -15.77 1.27
CA LEU A 93 -29.01 -16.44 2.23
C LEU A 93 -28.29 -17.64 1.61
N ALA A 94 -28.97 -18.41 0.76
CA ALA A 94 -28.35 -19.53 0.05
C ALA A 94 -27.25 -19.05 -0.92
N VAL A 95 -27.55 -18.04 -1.74
CA VAL A 95 -26.59 -17.45 -2.69
C VAL A 95 -25.42 -16.79 -1.94
N GLY A 96 -25.72 -15.96 -0.94
CA GLY A 96 -24.71 -15.28 -0.12
C GLY A 96 -23.83 -16.27 0.64
N GLY A 97 -24.42 -17.33 1.20
CA GLY A 97 -23.71 -18.43 1.84
C GLY A 97 -22.76 -19.15 0.88
N ALA A 98 -23.20 -19.44 -0.34
CA ALA A 98 -22.36 -20.09 -1.36
C ALA A 98 -21.17 -19.21 -1.79
N ILE A 99 -21.39 -17.91 -1.97
CA ILE A 99 -20.34 -16.94 -2.30
C ILE A 99 -19.34 -16.84 -1.13
N ALA A 100 -19.83 -16.65 0.10
CA ALA A 100 -18.99 -16.55 1.29
C ALA A 100 -18.16 -17.82 1.52
N TRP A 101 -18.77 -19.00 1.33
CA TRP A 101 -18.06 -20.27 1.38
C TRP A 101 -16.96 -20.31 0.32
N SER A 102 -17.29 -20.00 -0.93
CA SER A 102 -16.33 -20.02 -2.05
C SER A 102 -15.16 -19.07 -1.82
N GLY A 103 -15.44 -17.86 -1.32
CA GLY A 103 -14.42 -16.90 -0.91
C GLY A 103 -13.50 -17.45 0.18
N ARG A 104 -14.08 -18.06 1.22
CA ARG A 104 -13.31 -18.69 2.31
C ARG A 104 -12.41 -19.81 1.79
N GLN A 105 -12.87 -20.63 0.85
CA GLN A 105 -12.05 -21.70 0.27
C GLN A 105 -10.89 -21.14 -0.54
N ARG A 106 -11.11 -20.08 -1.32
CA ARG A 106 -10.05 -19.42 -2.08
C ARG A 106 -9.02 -18.76 -1.17
N MET A 107 -9.45 -18.09 -0.10
CA MET A 107 -8.53 -17.47 0.87
C MET A 107 -7.64 -18.50 1.57
N LYS A 108 -8.16 -19.70 1.86
CA LYS A 108 -7.36 -20.80 2.42
C LYS A 108 -6.25 -21.28 1.48
N GLN A 109 -6.35 -21.04 0.18
CA GLN A 109 -5.37 -21.44 -0.83
C GLN A 109 -4.33 -20.35 -1.11
N VAL A 110 -4.51 -19.14 -0.57
CA VAL A 110 -3.53 -18.06 -0.70
C VAL A 110 -2.42 -18.29 0.31
N HIS A 111 -1.30 -18.86 -0.14
CA HIS A 111 -0.06 -18.87 0.62
C HIS A 111 0.62 -17.49 0.48
N GLY A 112 1.00 -16.89 1.60
CA GLY A 112 1.73 -15.62 1.60
C GLY A 112 3.11 -15.75 0.94
N PRO A 113 3.83 -14.64 0.68
CA PRO A 113 5.18 -14.68 0.11
C PRO A 113 6.17 -15.23 1.14
N GLU A 114 6.23 -16.56 1.26
CA GLU A 114 7.03 -17.27 2.26
C GLU A 114 8.50 -16.90 2.18
N ARG A 115 9.03 -16.72 0.97
CA ARG A 115 10.43 -16.34 0.72
C ARG A 115 10.75 -14.94 1.23
N THR A 116 9.92 -13.95 0.93
CA THR A 116 10.10 -12.57 1.42
C THR A 116 10.01 -12.50 2.94
N ILE A 117 9.09 -13.27 3.54
CA ILE A 117 8.95 -13.34 5.00
C ILE A 117 10.16 -14.05 5.64
N GLN A 118 10.71 -15.09 5.00
CA GLN A 118 11.93 -15.77 5.45
C GLN A 118 13.14 -14.82 5.40
N THR A 119 13.38 -14.16 4.27
CA THR A 119 14.51 -13.22 4.13
C THR A 119 14.44 -12.08 5.16
N LEU A 120 13.27 -11.48 5.39
CA LEU A 120 13.11 -10.43 6.41
C LEU A 120 13.36 -10.93 7.84
N LYS A 121 13.03 -12.19 8.15
CA LYS A 121 13.34 -12.80 9.45
C LYS A 121 14.83 -13.06 9.61
N GLU A 122 15.48 -13.57 8.56
CA GLU A 122 16.92 -13.82 8.54
C GLU A 122 17.71 -12.51 8.72
N ASP A 123 17.32 -11.45 8.00
CA ASP A 123 17.94 -10.12 8.08
C ASP A 123 17.79 -9.51 9.47
N GLY A 124 16.59 -9.62 10.07
CA GLY A 124 16.35 -9.15 11.45
C GLY A 124 17.16 -9.92 12.49
N GLN A 125 17.29 -11.24 12.33
CA GLN A 125 18.12 -12.07 13.21
C GLN A 125 19.60 -11.74 13.06
N TRP A 126 20.08 -11.47 11.84
CA TRP A 126 21.45 -11.04 11.58
C TRP A 126 21.73 -9.67 12.24
N ALA A 127 20.83 -8.70 12.09
CA ALA A 127 20.96 -7.38 12.71
C ALA A 127 21.01 -7.45 14.25
N SER A 128 20.17 -8.29 14.86
CA SER A 128 20.15 -8.51 16.32
C SER A 128 21.44 -9.17 16.83
N LYS A 129 21.94 -10.20 16.13
CA LYS A 129 23.21 -10.86 16.49
C LYS A 129 24.39 -9.89 16.40
N THR A 130 24.44 -9.06 15.38
CA THR A 130 25.51 -8.05 15.18
C THR A 130 25.47 -6.97 16.26
N ALA A 131 24.28 -6.52 16.66
CA ALA A 131 24.13 -5.60 17.79
C ALA A 131 24.59 -6.22 19.13
N HIS A 132 24.32 -7.51 19.33
CA HIS A 132 24.71 -8.21 20.55
C HIS A 132 26.22 -8.49 20.63
N SER A 133 26.87 -8.80 19.50
CA SER A 133 28.32 -9.03 19.44
C SER A 133 29.13 -7.74 19.60
N MET A 134 28.65 -6.60 19.09
CA MET A 134 29.26 -5.30 19.34
C MET A 134 29.23 -4.93 20.83
N LYS A 135 28.12 -5.23 21.52
CA LYS A 135 27.98 -4.93 22.96
C LYS A 135 28.92 -5.77 23.84
N SER A 136 29.21 -7.02 23.47
CA SER A 136 30.15 -7.84 24.24
C SER A 136 31.61 -7.47 24.00
N GLN A 137 31.98 -7.07 22.77
CA GLN A 137 33.33 -6.58 22.47
C GLN A 137 33.67 -5.29 23.22
N MET A 138 32.70 -4.38 23.42
CA MET A 138 32.94 -3.13 24.15
C MET A 138 33.20 -3.31 25.66
N HIS A 139 32.78 -4.43 26.26
CA HIS A 139 32.99 -4.70 27.69
C HIS A 139 34.22 -5.58 27.99
N GLY A 140 34.89 -6.12 26.97
CA GLY A 140 36.10 -6.95 27.14
C GLY A 140 37.43 -6.19 27.13
N HIS A 141 37.41 -4.88 26.84
CA HIS A 141 38.61 -4.03 26.71
C HIS A 141 38.70 -2.91 27.76
N ALA A 142 37.94 -2.99 28.86
CA ALA A 142 38.05 -2.10 30.03
C ALA A 142 38.66 -2.87 31.21
#